data_AF-A0A6L6CUI0-F1
#
_entry.id   AF-A0A6L6CUI0-F1
#
_cell.length_a   1.000
_cell.length_b   1.000
_cell.length_c   1.000
_cell.angle_alpha   90.00
_cell.angle_beta   90.00
_cell.angle_gamma   90.00
#
_symmetry.space_group_name_H-M   'P 1'
#
loop_
_entity.id
_entity.type
_entity.pdbx_description
1 polymer ?
#
loop_
_entity_poly.entity_id
_entity_poly.type
_entity_poly.pdbx_seq_one_letter_code
_entity_poly.pdbx_strand_id
1 'polypeptide(L)'
;MEPTEETVKRAIERLLAIPELYKLVDSYLVGPPSTPFAGRLFDSLGHDEVGADLHDNFADEITSNDLVAVSLLDVRFGAVAVHELLVVKSRNAALRQLPIGVDLWAVDDRTVDDLVKVFELLRALPGVGRTKASKLLARKRPQLAPIVDSLVESFFDSTDWGHLRLLRSVLAASPSLIRGIDDLARLDDAPRPSTLRTLDIAIWMTRSGARSAKDARRVVFGAEEPI
;
A
#
# COMPACT_ATOMS: atom_id res chain seq x y z
N MET A 1 20.74 -11.04 2.67
CA MET A 1 21.70 -10.13 3.34
C MET A 1 20.84 -9.14 4.10
N GLU A 2 21.16 -8.69 5.31
CA GLU A 2 20.25 -7.71 5.92
C GLU A 2 20.18 -6.44 5.05
N PRO A 3 18.98 -5.88 4.82
CA PRO A 3 18.83 -4.74 3.95
C PRO A 3 19.48 -3.50 4.56
N THR A 4 20.02 -2.67 3.70
CA THR A 4 20.62 -1.36 4.00
C THR A 4 19.89 -0.26 3.24
N GLU A 5 20.06 1.00 3.65
CA GLU A 5 19.49 2.15 2.92
C GLU A 5 19.89 2.14 1.45
N GLU A 6 21.16 1.84 1.18
CA GLU A 6 21.69 1.77 -0.19
C GLU A 6 21.06 0.64 -1.02
N THR A 7 20.81 -0.53 -0.44
CA THR A 7 20.11 -1.62 -1.15
C THR A 7 18.65 -1.30 -1.41
N VAL A 8 17.96 -0.64 -0.46
CA VAL A 8 16.57 -0.18 -0.63
C VAL A 8 16.48 0.88 -1.71
N LYS A 9 17.39 1.86 -1.69
CA LYS A 9 17.50 2.91 -2.70
C LYS A 9 17.71 2.32 -4.09
N ARG A 10 18.70 1.44 -4.24
CA ARG A 10 18.97 0.77 -5.52
C ARG A 10 17.80 -0.08 -6.03
N ALA A 11 17.05 -0.72 -5.13
CA ALA A 11 15.87 -1.48 -5.52
C ALA A 11 14.80 -0.57 -6.15
N ILE A 12 14.52 0.59 -5.52
CA ILE A 12 13.57 1.58 -6.04
C ILE A 12 14.09 2.18 -7.35
N GLU A 13 15.37 2.55 -7.43
CA GLU A 13 15.98 3.08 -8.67
C GLU A 13 15.86 2.10 -9.84
N ARG A 14 16.11 0.81 -9.61
CA ARG A 14 15.96 -0.23 -10.63
C ARG A 14 14.50 -0.39 -11.07
N LEU A 15 13.56 -0.34 -10.13
CA LEU A 15 12.14 -0.39 -10.44
C LEU A 15 11.76 0.80 -11.33
N LEU A 16 12.14 2.03 -10.95
CA LEU A 16 11.85 3.23 -11.72
C LEU A 16 12.56 3.29 -13.08
N ALA A 17 13.66 2.55 -13.25
CA ALA A 17 14.37 2.43 -14.52
C ALA A 17 13.66 1.52 -15.54
N ILE A 18 12.63 0.77 -15.14
CA ILE A 18 11.85 -0.07 -16.06
C ILE A 18 11.10 0.83 -17.05
N PRO A 19 11.40 0.76 -18.37
CA PRO A 19 10.72 1.56 -19.36
C PRO A 19 9.21 1.30 -19.32
N GLU A 20 8.39 2.33 -19.52
CA GLU A 20 6.93 2.19 -19.58
C GLU A 20 6.25 1.60 -18.32
N LEU A 21 6.93 1.54 -17.17
CA LEU A 21 6.36 1.04 -15.90
C LEU A 21 5.03 1.72 -15.53
N TYR A 22 4.90 3.02 -15.82
CA TYR A 22 3.66 3.78 -15.58
C TYR A 22 2.43 3.13 -16.25
N LYS A 23 2.57 2.48 -17.42
CA LYS A 23 1.45 1.80 -18.09
C LYS A 23 0.91 0.63 -17.28
N LEU A 24 1.75 -0.05 -16.51
CA LEU A 24 1.30 -1.10 -15.59
C LEU A 24 0.55 -0.52 -14.41
N VAL A 25 1.07 0.56 -13.83
CA VAL A 25 0.40 1.26 -12.72
C VAL A 25 -0.95 1.80 -13.18
N ASP A 26 -1.01 2.47 -14.34
CA ASP A 26 -2.26 2.95 -14.93
C ASP A 26 -3.24 1.80 -15.20
N SER A 27 -2.79 0.67 -15.76
CA SER A 27 -3.65 -0.52 -15.98
C SER A 27 -4.29 -1.05 -14.69
N TYR A 28 -3.52 -1.04 -13.60
CA TYR A 28 -4.02 -1.43 -12.28
C TYR A 28 -5.04 -0.42 -11.73
N LEU A 29 -4.83 0.88 -11.97
CA LEU A 29 -5.69 1.95 -11.47
C LEU A 29 -6.93 2.19 -12.33
N VAL A 30 -6.91 1.96 -13.65
CA VAL A 30 -8.12 2.08 -14.50
C VAL A 30 -9.22 1.14 -13.99
N GLY A 31 -8.83 -0.10 -13.64
CA GLY A 31 -9.72 -1.07 -13.02
C GLY A 31 -10.95 -1.47 -13.84
N PRO A 32 -11.99 -2.08 -13.22
CA PRO A 32 -13.12 -2.62 -13.94
C PRO A 32 -14.06 -1.51 -14.42
N PRO A 33 -14.75 -1.70 -15.56
CA PRO A 33 -14.77 -2.92 -16.37
C PRO A 33 -13.59 -3.07 -17.35
N SER A 34 -12.73 -2.06 -17.49
CA SER A 34 -11.66 -2.04 -18.49
C SER A 34 -10.54 -3.06 -18.22
N THR A 35 -10.20 -3.27 -16.94
CA THR A 35 -9.22 -4.27 -16.49
C THR A 35 -9.80 -5.08 -15.32
N PRO A 36 -9.28 -6.29 -15.02
CA PRO A 36 -9.79 -7.09 -13.92
C PRO A 36 -9.39 -6.56 -12.52
N PHE A 37 -8.64 -5.46 -12.43
CA PHE A 37 -8.06 -4.99 -11.18
C PHE A 37 -9.01 -4.06 -10.44
N ALA A 38 -9.54 -4.43 -9.27
CA ALA A 38 -10.30 -3.50 -8.43
C ALA A 38 -9.42 -2.54 -7.60
N GLY A 39 -8.18 -2.30 -8.03
CA GLY A 39 -7.13 -1.62 -7.28
C GLY A 39 -7.49 -0.20 -6.86
N ARG A 40 -8.00 0.61 -7.80
CA ARG A 40 -8.42 2.00 -7.54
C ARG A 40 -9.60 2.11 -6.58
N LEU A 41 -10.50 1.12 -6.58
CA LEU A 41 -11.62 1.10 -5.65
C LEU A 41 -11.15 0.88 -4.20
N PHE A 42 -10.00 0.25 -3.97
CA PHE A 42 -9.42 0.21 -2.62
C PHE A 42 -9.08 1.62 -2.12
N ASP A 43 -8.70 2.55 -3.00
CA ASP A 43 -8.31 3.91 -2.66
C ASP A 43 -9.53 4.85 -2.55
N SER A 44 -10.59 4.64 -3.34
CA SER A 44 -11.75 5.54 -3.39
C SER A 44 -13.01 5.08 -2.64
N LEU A 45 -13.16 3.78 -2.31
CA LEU A 45 -14.40 3.27 -1.71
C LEU A 45 -14.70 3.90 -0.34
N GLY A 46 -15.82 4.61 -0.23
CA GLY A 46 -16.22 5.29 0.99
C GLY A 46 -15.71 6.72 1.10
N HIS A 47 -15.13 7.27 0.02
CA HIS A 47 -14.87 8.70 -0.15
C HIS A 47 -15.88 9.32 -1.12
N ASP A 48 -16.14 10.61 -0.99
CA ASP A 48 -16.88 11.40 -1.98
C ASP A 48 -16.01 11.72 -3.21
N GLU A 49 -16.60 12.38 -4.22
CA GLU A 49 -15.92 12.73 -5.48
C GLU A 49 -14.67 13.62 -5.29
N VAL A 50 -14.56 14.31 -4.16
CA VAL A 50 -13.40 15.17 -3.81
C VAL A 50 -12.44 14.51 -2.82
N GLY A 51 -12.64 13.21 -2.52
CA GLY A 51 -11.76 12.42 -1.67
C GLY A 51 -11.97 12.62 -0.16
N ALA A 52 -13.02 13.36 0.25
CA ALA A 52 -13.36 13.47 1.66
C ALA A 52 -14.03 12.18 2.14
N ASP A 53 -13.75 11.79 3.38
CA ASP A 53 -14.42 10.66 4.01
C ASP A 53 -15.93 10.88 4.00
N LEU A 54 -16.69 9.96 3.39
CA LEU A 54 -18.13 9.92 3.59
C LEU A 54 -18.41 9.67 5.07
N HIS A 55 -19.62 10.00 5.52
CA HIS A 55 -20.06 10.00 6.92
C HIS A 55 -19.74 8.71 7.74
N ASP A 56 -19.36 7.61 7.06
CA ASP A 56 -19.05 6.30 7.66
C ASP A 56 -17.60 5.79 7.42
N ASN A 57 -16.64 6.62 6.95
CA ASN A 57 -15.23 6.22 6.77
C ASN A 57 -14.25 6.98 7.68
N PHE A 58 -14.53 7.07 8.98
CA PHE A 58 -13.66 7.80 9.91
C PHE A 58 -12.19 7.34 9.85
N ALA A 59 -11.26 8.28 9.62
CA ALA A 59 -9.82 7.99 9.55
C ALA A 59 -9.28 7.24 10.78
N ASP A 60 -9.92 7.45 11.94
CA ASP A 60 -9.49 6.93 13.24
C ASP A 60 -10.20 5.66 13.71
N GLU A 61 -11.04 5.07 12.86
CA GLU A 61 -11.77 3.85 13.19
C GLU A 61 -11.79 2.87 12.04
N ILE A 62 -11.54 1.60 12.31
CA ILE A 62 -11.81 0.57 11.31
C ILE A 62 -13.33 0.41 11.17
N THR A 63 -13.80 0.50 9.93
CA THR A 63 -15.20 0.49 9.51
C THR A 63 -15.46 -0.64 8.52
N SER A 64 -16.73 -0.91 8.22
CA SER A 64 -17.11 -1.86 7.17
C SER A 64 -16.54 -1.48 5.80
N ASN A 65 -16.44 -0.18 5.49
CA ASN A 65 -15.85 0.29 4.24
C ASN A 65 -14.40 -0.16 4.09
N ASP A 66 -13.61 -0.13 5.18
CA ASP A 66 -12.23 -0.62 5.15
C ASP A 66 -12.14 -2.10 4.86
N LEU A 67 -13.04 -2.90 5.44
CA LEU A 67 -13.07 -4.36 5.21
C LEU A 67 -13.43 -4.68 3.76
N VAL A 68 -14.40 -3.95 3.18
CA VAL A 68 -14.78 -4.11 1.76
C VAL A 68 -13.63 -3.65 0.86
N ALA A 69 -13.06 -2.47 1.09
CA ALA A 69 -11.94 -1.93 0.32
C ALA A 69 -10.75 -2.90 0.32
N VAL A 70 -10.34 -3.36 1.51
CA VAL A 70 -9.24 -4.33 1.65
C VAL A 70 -9.57 -5.65 0.94
N SER A 71 -10.84 -6.08 0.92
CA SER A 71 -11.26 -7.29 0.20
C SER A 71 -11.14 -7.20 -1.33
N LEU A 72 -11.07 -5.99 -1.89
CA LEU A 72 -10.78 -5.76 -3.32
C LEU A 72 -9.33 -6.07 -3.69
N LEU A 73 -8.46 -6.23 -2.69
CA LEU A 73 -7.07 -6.67 -2.85
C LEU A 73 -6.92 -8.17 -2.53
N ASP A 74 -7.91 -8.98 -2.91
CA ASP A 74 -7.91 -10.45 -2.79
C ASP A 74 -7.65 -10.98 -1.37
N VAL A 75 -8.19 -10.31 -0.36
CA VAL A 75 -8.26 -10.85 1.01
C VAL A 75 -9.70 -10.95 1.49
N ARG A 76 -9.94 -11.76 2.52
CA ARG A 76 -11.26 -11.99 3.12
C ARG A 76 -11.15 -12.00 4.63
N PHE A 77 -12.13 -11.41 5.31
CA PHE A 77 -12.21 -11.43 6.77
C PHE A 77 -13.24 -12.45 7.23
N GLY A 78 -12.86 -13.34 8.15
CA GLY A 78 -13.78 -14.28 8.80
C GLY A 78 -14.56 -13.62 9.93
N ALA A 79 -15.63 -14.26 10.41
CA ALA A 79 -16.55 -13.71 11.41
C ALA A 79 -15.85 -13.21 12.69
N VAL A 80 -14.84 -13.94 13.19
CA VAL A 80 -14.07 -13.54 14.38
C VAL A 80 -13.30 -12.23 14.13
N ALA A 81 -12.62 -12.11 12.99
CA ALA A 81 -11.90 -10.89 12.64
C ALA A 81 -12.87 -9.71 12.46
N VAL A 82 -14.02 -9.94 11.83
CA VAL A 82 -15.06 -8.92 11.66
C VAL A 82 -15.60 -8.46 13.02
N HIS A 83 -15.86 -9.38 13.95
CA HIS A 83 -16.32 -9.05 15.30
C HIS A 83 -15.28 -8.20 16.05
N GLU A 84 -14.01 -8.61 16.04
CA GLU A 84 -12.93 -7.86 16.68
C GLU A 84 -12.76 -6.45 16.09
N LEU A 85 -12.81 -6.33 14.76
CA LEU A 85 -12.55 -5.07 14.06
C LEU A 85 -13.74 -4.11 14.12
N LEU A 86 -14.98 -4.58 13.97
CA LEU A 86 -16.16 -3.72 13.83
C LEU A 86 -16.99 -3.58 15.11
N VAL A 87 -17.01 -4.60 15.97
CA VAL A 87 -17.84 -4.60 17.20
C VAL A 87 -16.99 -4.24 18.41
N VAL A 88 -15.88 -4.96 18.62
CA VAL A 88 -15.00 -4.72 19.78
C VAL A 88 -14.17 -3.45 19.61
N LYS A 89 -13.65 -3.18 18.40
CA LYS A 89 -12.90 -1.96 18.05
C LYS A 89 -11.72 -1.66 18.97
N SER A 90 -11.13 -2.69 19.60
CA SER A 90 -10.10 -2.54 20.65
C SER A 90 -8.81 -1.85 20.18
N ARG A 91 -8.60 -1.72 18.86
CA ARG A 91 -7.40 -1.13 18.26
C ARG A 91 -7.56 0.32 17.79
N ASN A 92 -8.79 0.85 17.76
CA ASN A 92 -9.04 2.22 17.30
C ASN A 92 -8.34 3.27 18.18
N ALA A 93 -8.22 3.03 19.48
CA ALA A 93 -7.49 3.93 20.39
C ALA A 93 -5.99 4.06 20.03
N ALA A 94 -5.37 2.97 19.56
CA ALA A 94 -3.98 2.98 19.12
C ALA A 94 -3.85 3.62 17.73
N LEU A 95 -4.79 3.35 16.81
CA LEU A 95 -4.85 3.99 15.50
C LEU A 95 -4.92 5.51 15.60
N ARG A 96 -5.75 6.04 16.52
CA ARG A 96 -5.90 7.49 16.80
C ARG A 96 -4.61 8.21 17.19
N GLN A 97 -3.59 7.48 17.65
CA GLN A 97 -2.31 8.09 18.02
C GLN A 97 -1.44 8.37 16.77
N LEU A 98 -1.75 7.76 15.63
CA LEU A 98 -0.98 7.95 14.40
C LEU A 98 -1.45 9.22 13.68
N PRO A 99 -0.53 10.07 13.18
CA PRO A 99 -0.90 11.27 12.46
C PRO A 99 -1.64 10.93 11.16
N ILE A 100 -2.55 11.82 10.75
CA ILE A 100 -3.33 11.69 9.52
C ILE A 100 -2.71 12.61 8.46
N GLY A 101 -2.59 12.12 7.22
CA GLY A 101 -2.14 12.96 6.10
C GLY A 101 -0.66 13.37 6.15
N VAL A 102 0.17 12.67 6.94
CA VAL A 102 1.61 12.94 7.03
C VAL A 102 2.37 11.80 6.35
N ASP A 103 3.29 12.17 5.45
CA ASP A 103 4.10 11.21 4.71
C ASP A 103 5.10 10.49 5.62
N LEU A 104 5.37 9.21 5.32
CA LEU A 104 6.34 8.38 6.05
C LEU A 104 7.73 9.03 6.16
N TRP A 105 8.18 9.76 5.14
CA TRP A 105 9.49 10.42 5.15
C TRP A 105 9.51 11.75 5.92
N ALA A 106 8.36 12.23 6.39
CA ALA A 106 8.22 13.48 7.14
C ALA A 106 8.10 13.28 8.66
N VAL A 107 7.92 12.03 9.14
CA VAL A 107 7.75 11.72 10.57
C VAL A 107 9.08 11.43 11.27
N ASP A 108 9.08 11.39 12.60
CA ASP A 108 10.24 10.99 13.43
C ASP A 108 10.27 9.47 13.72
N ASP A 109 11.34 9.00 14.37
CA ASP A 109 11.49 7.57 14.71
C ASP A 109 10.39 7.09 15.67
N ARG A 110 9.95 7.96 16.59
CA ARG A 110 8.88 7.63 17.53
C ARG A 110 7.56 7.34 16.81
N THR A 111 7.22 8.13 15.81
CA THR A 111 6.02 7.91 15.00
C THR A 111 6.12 6.59 14.23
N VAL A 112 7.31 6.22 13.75
CA VAL A 112 7.53 4.90 13.14
C VAL A 112 7.36 3.78 14.15
N ASP A 113 7.86 3.94 15.38
CA ASP A 113 7.67 2.96 16.46
C ASP A 113 6.18 2.76 16.80
N ASP A 114 5.44 3.86 16.91
CA ASP A 114 4.01 3.84 17.15
C ASP A 114 3.27 3.17 15.98
N LEU A 115 3.65 3.45 14.73
CA LEU A 115 3.09 2.78 13.55
C LEU A 115 3.31 1.25 13.61
N VAL A 116 4.54 0.80 13.87
CA VAL A 116 4.89 -0.62 14.01
C VAL A 116 4.06 -1.25 15.13
N LYS A 117 3.91 -0.57 16.27
CA LYS A 117 3.09 -1.05 17.39
C LYS A 117 1.63 -1.24 17.00
N VAL A 118 1.02 -0.30 16.27
CA VAL A 118 -0.37 -0.45 15.82
C VAL A 118 -0.52 -1.63 14.87
N PHE A 119 0.45 -1.82 13.96
CA PHE A 119 0.47 -2.98 13.07
C PHE A 119 0.55 -4.30 13.84
N GLU A 120 1.43 -4.41 14.82
CA GLU A 120 1.53 -5.62 15.65
C GLU A 120 0.24 -5.90 16.41
N LEU A 121 -0.40 -4.87 16.95
CA LEU A 121 -1.69 -4.97 17.64
C LEU A 121 -2.83 -5.45 16.73
N LEU A 122 -2.84 -5.03 15.46
CA LEU A 122 -3.80 -5.49 14.46
C LEU A 122 -3.48 -6.91 13.99
N ARG A 123 -2.19 -7.19 13.72
CA ARG A 123 -1.69 -8.50 13.28
C ARG A 123 -2.04 -9.60 14.27
N ALA A 124 -1.96 -9.30 15.57
CA ALA A 124 -2.27 -10.21 16.66
C ALA A 124 -3.78 -10.55 16.79
N LEU A 125 -4.67 -9.82 16.12
CA LEU A 125 -6.11 -10.16 16.15
C LEU A 125 -6.37 -11.49 15.41
N PRO A 126 -7.20 -12.38 15.97
CA PRO A 126 -7.55 -13.64 15.33
C PRO A 126 -8.11 -13.44 13.92
N GLY A 127 -7.49 -14.09 12.94
CA GLY A 127 -7.92 -14.03 11.54
C GLY A 127 -7.49 -12.78 10.76
N VAL A 128 -6.78 -11.82 11.36
CA VAL A 128 -6.21 -10.66 10.65
C VAL A 128 -4.87 -11.03 10.04
N GLY A 129 -3.86 -11.29 10.87
CA GLY A 129 -2.50 -11.61 10.42
C GLY A 129 -1.83 -10.46 9.64
N ARG A 130 -0.63 -10.72 9.14
CA ARG A 130 0.27 -9.72 8.53
C ARG A 130 -0.34 -8.93 7.38
N THR A 131 -0.75 -9.63 6.32
CA THR A 131 -1.23 -8.99 5.07
C THR A 131 -2.50 -8.17 5.26
N LYS A 132 -3.41 -8.60 6.14
CA LYS A 132 -4.63 -7.82 6.38
C LYS A 132 -4.35 -6.61 7.27
N ALA A 133 -3.47 -6.75 8.27
CA ALA A 133 -3.07 -5.65 9.13
C ALA A 133 -2.40 -4.52 8.34
N SER A 134 -1.45 -4.85 7.45
CA SER A 134 -0.78 -3.84 6.60
C SER A 134 -1.75 -3.15 5.65
N LYS A 135 -2.65 -3.91 4.99
CA LYS A 135 -3.70 -3.33 4.11
C LYS A 135 -4.69 -2.44 4.85
N LEU A 136 -5.11 -2.81 6.06
CA LEU A 136 -5.97 -1.97 6.90
C LEU A 136 -5.27 -0.66 7.29
N LEU A 137 -3.98 -0.72 7.65
CA LEU A 137 -3.23 0.49 7.98
C LEU A 137 -2.96 1.37 6.77
N ALA A 138 -2.61 0.80 5.62
CA ALA A 138 -2.47 1.54 4.39
C ALA A 138 -3.77 2.22 3.97
N ARG A 139 -4.93 1.60 4.23
CA ARG A 139 -6.23 2.23 4.00
C ARG A 139 -6.45 3.44 4.92
N LYS A 140 -6.11 3.34 6.21
CA LYS A 140 -6.34 4.40 7.20
C LYS A 140 -5.28 5.48 7.27
N ARG A 141 -4.08 5.16 6.81
CA ARG A 141 -2.91 6.02 6.86
C ARG A 141 -2.14 5.92 5.53
N PRO A 142 -2.78 6.25 4.39
CA PRO A 142 -2.20 5.98 3.07
C PRO A 142 -0.86 6.66 2.82
N GLN A 143 -0.62 7.84 3.39
CA GLN A 143 0.66 8.55 3.29
C GLN A 143 1.77 7.96 4.18
N LEU A 144 1.39 7.27 5.27
CA LEU A 144 2.30 6.87 6.34
C LEU A 144 2.59 5.36 6.35
N ALA A 145 1.60 4.52 6.04
CA ALA A 145 1.68 3.08 6.20
C ALA A 145 1.76 2.38 4.82
N PRO A 146 2.87 1.70 4.50
CA PRO A 146 2.95 0.90 3.28
C PRO A 146 2.18 -0.42 3.43
N ILE A 147 1.64 -0.92 2.31
CA ILE A 147 1.18 -2.31 2.24
C ILE A 147 2.42 -3.20 2.27
N VAL A 148 2.32 -4.29 3.03
CA VAL A 148 3.36 -5.31 3.10
C VAL A 148 2.75 -6.69 2.93
N ASP A 149 3.24 -7.36 1.90
CA ASP A 149 3.00 -8.76 1.56
C ASP A 149 4.34 -9.46 1.26
N SER A 150 4.31 -10.68 0.73
CA SER A 150 5.53 -11.43 0.42
C SER A 150 6.31 -10.87 -0.77
N LEU A 151 5.67 -10.13 -1.69
CA LEU A 151 6.33 -9.52 -2.83
C LEU A 151 7.15 -8.29 -2.41
N VAL A 152 6.59 -7.47 -1.52
CA VAL A 152 7.28 -6.31 -0.92
C VAL A 152 8.45 -6.74 -0.05
N GLU A 153 8.25 -7.77 0.80
CA GLU A 153 9.32 -8.39 1.58
C GLU A 153 10.48 -8.88 0.70
N SER A 154 10.14 -9.63 -0.36
CA SER A 154 11.12 -10.11 -1.32
C SER A 154 11.79 -8.97 -2.10
N PHE A 155 11.10 -7.86 -2.33
CA PHE A 155 11.63 -6.72 -3.09
C PHE A 155 12.69 -5.98 -2.30
N PHE A 156 12.47 -5.81 -1.00
CA PHE A 156 13.40 -5.14 -0.09
C PHE A 156 14.36 -6.08 0.65
N ASP A 157 14.38 -7.39 0.34
CA ASP A 157 15.12 -8.42 1.10
C ASP A 157 14.89 -8.28 2.63
N SER A 158 13.63 -8.18 3.03
CA SER A 158 13.23 -7.89 4.41
C SER A 158 12.09 -8.79 4.87
N THR A 159 11.89 -8.87 6.19
CA THR A 159 10.75 -9.58 6.81
C THR A 159 9.83 -8.55 7.45
N ASP A 160 8.51 -8.70 7.28
CA ASP A 160 7.50 -7.77 7.75
C ASP A 160 7.86 -6.30 7.38
N TRP A 161 7.88 -5.41 8.38
CA TRP A 161 8.29 -4.01 8.26
C TRP A 161 9.77 -3.78 8.56
N GLY A 162 10.63 -4.79 8.42
CA GLY A 162 12.08 -4.65 8.59
C GLY A 162 12.70 -3.56 7.69
N HIS A 163 12.10 -3.29 6.52
CA HIS A 163 12.54 -2.22 5.62
C HIS A 163 11.97 -0.82 5.96
N LEU A 164 11.03 -0.70 6.89
CA LEU A 164 10.23 0.54 7.06
C LEU A 164 11.08 1.77 7.40
N ARG A 165 12.03 1.63 8.35
CA ARG A 165 12.95 2.73 8.71
C ARG A 165 13.90 3.07 7.56
N LEU A 166 14.39 2.06 6.85
CA LEU A 166 15.25 2.25 5.68
C LEU A 166 14.50 2.98 4.56
N LEU A 167 13.26 2.57 4.27
CA LEU A 167 12.39 3.22 3.29
C LEU A 167 12.13 4.69 3.67
N ARG A 168 11.81 4.96 4.94
CA ARG A 168 11.67 6.34 5.46
C ARG A 168 12.93 7.16 5.18
N SER A 169 14.10 6.69 5.61
CA SER A 169 15.37 7.41 5.43
C SER A 169 15.68 7.67 3.96
N VAL A 170 15.52 6.65 3.11
CA VAL A 170 15.81 6.73 1.67
C VAL A 170 14.92 7.75 0.98
N LEU A 171 13.61 7.75 1.27
CA LEU A 171 12.67 8.71 0.69
C LEU A 171 12.92 10.12 1.23
N ALA A 172 13.22 10.28 2.52
CA ALA A 172 13.56 11.57 3.12
C ALA A 172 14.81 12.20 2.47
N ALA A 173 15.81 11.37 2.17
CA ALA A 173 17.06 11.81 1.53
C ALA A 173 16.94 12.00 0.00
N SER A 174 15.88 11.48 -0.63
CA SER A 174 15.79 11.39 -2.10
C SER A 174 14.46 11.91 -2.65
N PRO A 175 14.23 13.24 -2.68
CA PRO A 175 13.04 13.84 -3.29
C PRO A 175 12.81 13.46 -4.76
N SER A 176 13.88 13.08 -5.49
CA SER A 176 13.77 12.57 -6.86
C SER A 176 13.10 11.19 -6.94
N LEU A 177 13.30 10.32 -5.94
CA LEU A 177 12.61 9.02 -5.90
C LEU A 177 11.12 9.19 -5.63
N ILE A 178 10.75 10.10 -4.73
CA ILE A 178 9.35 10.44 -4.46
C ILE A 178 8.68 10.90 -5.75
N ARG A 179 9.25 11.89 -6.45
CA ARG A 179 8.73 12.36 -7.74
C ARG A 179 8.65 11.24 -8.77
N GLY A 180 9.70 10.42 -8.90
CA GLY A 180 9.70 9.31 -9.85
C GLY A 180 8.63 8.26 -9.58
N ILE A 181 8.33 8.00 -8.30
CA ILE A 181 7.22 7.12 -7.90
C ILE A 181 5.88 7.78 -8.23
N ASP A 182 5.68 9.04 -7.86
CA ASP A 182 4.42 9.77 -8.11
C ASP A 182 4.12 9.89 -9.62
N ASP A 183 5.15 10.08 -10.44
CA ASP A 183 5.07 10.18 -11.91
C ASP A 183 4.63 8.86 -12.60
N LEU A 184 4.56 7.74 -11.85
CA LEU A 184 4.02 6.47 -12.35
C LEU A 184 2.48 6.47 -12.40
N ALA A 185 1.80 7.21 -11.53
CA ALA A 185 0.34 7.27 -11.50
C ALA A 185 -0.13 8.45 -12.36
N ARG A 186 -0.37 8.20 -13.67
CA ARG A 186 -0.60 9.27 -14.65
C ARG A 186 -2.06 9.54 -14.97
N LEU A 187 -2.99 8.77 -14.39
CA LEU A 187 -4.41 9.06 -14.54
C LEU A 187 -4.73 10.45 -13.96
N ASP A 188 -5.39 11.28 -14.78
CA ASP A 188 -5.76 12.65 -14.43
C ASP A 188 -7.01 12.74 -13.53
N ASP A 189 -7.57 11.60 -13.15
CA ASP A 189 -8.75 11.53 -12.30
C ASP A 189 -8.39 11.42 -10.81
N ALA A 190 -9.14 12.12 -9.96
CA ALA A 190 -9.09 11.98 -8.50
C ALA A 190 -9.92 10.77 -8.00
N PRO A 191 -9.64 10.26 -6.79
CA PRO A 191 -8.45 10.52 -5.96
C PRO A 191 -7.23 9.72 -6.45
N ARG A 192 -6.04 10.35 -6.41
CA ARG A 192 -4.78 9.68 -6.72
C ARG A 192 -4.30 8.82 -5.54
N PRO A 193 -3.69 7.65 -5.79
CA PRO A 193 -3.05 6.87 -4.73
C PRO A 193 -1.88 7.65 -4.11
N SER A 194 -1.56 7.35 -2.86
CA SER A 194 -0.36 7.90 -2.20
C SER A 194 0.92 7.37 -2.84
N THR A 195 2.06 8.05 -2.63
CA THR A 195 3.39 7.58 -3.09
C THR A 195 3.68 6.15 -2.65
N LEU A 196 3.39 5.79 -1.39
CA LEU A 196 3.60 4.44 -0.88
C LEU A 196 2.72 3.41 -1.58
N ARG A 197 1.47 3.76 -1.88
CA ARG A 197 0.54 2.90 -2.61
C ARG A 197 0.95 2.74 -4.07
N THR A 198 1.42 3.81 -4.71
CA THR A 198 1.95 3.77 -6.08
C THR A 198 3.18 2.87 -6.16
N LEU A 199 4.09 2.95 -5.19
CA LEU A 199 5.25 2.06 -5.08
C LEU A 199 4.82 0.60 -4.89
N ASP A 200 3.86 0.33 -4.01
CA ASP A 200 3.29 -1.02 -3.80
C ASP A 200 2.67 -1.59 -5.07
N ILE A 201 1.87 -0.79 -5.80
CA ILE A 201 1.28 -1.20 -7.08
C ILE A 201 2.36 -1.51 -8.11
N ALA A 202 3.40 -0.67 -8.22
CA ALA A 202 4.50 -0.90 -9.14
C ALA A 202 5.27 -2.20 -8.83
N ILE A 203 5.57 -2.45 -7.55
CA ILE A 203 6.20 -3.70 -7.10
C ILE A 203 5.30 -4.90 -7.43
N TRP A 204 4.00 -4.79 -7.12
CA TRP A 204 3.06 -5.87 -7.35
C TRP A 204 2.90 -6.17 -8.85
N MET A 205 2.72 -5.15 -9.69
CA MET A 205 2.54 -5.33 -11.13
C MET A 205 3.77 -5.90 -11.83
N THR A 206 4.97 -5.62 -11.32
CA THR A 206 6.21 -6.17 -11.88
C THR A 206 6.49 -7.59 -11.41
N ARG A 207 6.16 -7.93 -10.15
CA ARG A 207 6.59 -9.22 -9.54
C ARG A 207 5.48 -10.25 -9.37
N SER A 208 4.21 -9.84 -9.43
CA SER A 208 3.09 -10.74 -9.16
C SER A 208 2.98 -11.85 -10.21
N GLY A 209 2.78 -13.07 -9.70
CA GLY A 209 2.50 -14.25 -10.51
C GLY A 209 1.04 -14.37 -10.99
N ALA A 210 0.16 -13.46 -10.54
CA ALA A 210 -1.25 -13.44 -10.92
C ALA A 210 -1.40 -13.32 -12.45
N ARG A 211 -2.41 -14.01 -12.99
CA ARG A 211 -2.67 -14.02 -14.45
C ARG A 211 -2.86 -12.60 -14.99
N SER A 212 -3.65 -11.78 -14.30
CA SER A 212 -3.89 -10.38 -14.68
C SER A 212 -2.60 -9.54 -14.75
N ALA A 213 -1.70 -9.71 -13.78
CA ALA A 213 -0.40 -9.02 -13.78
C ALA A 213 0.51 -9.49 -14.93
N LYS A 214 0.58 -10.81 -15.16
CA LYS A 214 1.34 -11.39 -16.29
C LYS A 214 0.81 -10.93 -17.65
N ASP A 215 -0.51 -10.92 -17.82
CA ASP A 215 -1.12 -10.49 -19.07
C ASP A 215 -0.90 -8.99 -19.30
N ALA A 216 -0.98 -8.16 -18.25
CA ALA A 216 -0.62 -6.75 -18.34
C ALA A 216 0.85 -6.53 -18.71
N ARG A 217 1.79 -7.27 -18.10
CA ARG A 217 3.22 -7.20 -18.47
C ARG A 217 3.45 -7.61 -19.92
N ARG A 218 2.79 -8.68 -20.40
CA ARG A 218 2.88 -9.08 -21.81
C ARG A 218 2.36 -8.00 -22.76
N VAL A 219 1.30 -7.28 -22.39
CA VAL A 219 0.77 -6.16 -23.20
C VAL A 219 1.74 -4.99 -23.24
N VAL A 220 2.36 -4.64 -22.10
CA VAL A 220 3.23 -3.45 -22.00
C VAL A 220 4.64 -3.73 -22.55
N PHE A 221 5.23 -4.89 -22.24
CA PHE A 221 6.63 -5.22 -22.55
C PHE A 221 6.79 -6.23 -23.69
N GLY A 222 5.72 -6.89 -24.14
CA GLY A 222 5.81 -7.97 -25.12
C GLY A 222 6.35 -9.27 -24.51
N ALA A 223 7.12 -10.03 -25.29
CA ALA A 223 7.69 -11.32 -24.86
C ALA A 223 8.97 -11.17 -24.02
N GLU A 224 9.60 -9.99 -24.03
CA GLU A 224 10.81 -9.68 -23.27
C GLU A 224 10.42 -8.94 -21.99
N GLU A 225 9.95 -9.68 -20.98
CA GLU A 225 9.69 -9.11 -19.66
C GLU A 225 11.02 -8.64 -19.03
N PRO A 226 11.17 -7.35 -18.68
CA PRO A 226 12.33 -6.89 -17.92
C PRO A 226 12.28 -7.51 -16.53
N ILE A 227 13.33 -8.24 -16.16
CA ILE A 227 13.52 -8.88 -14.85
C ILE A 227 14.09 -7.87 -13.86
#